data_AF-A0A9Q9HE26-F1
#
_entry.id   AF-A0A9Q9HE26-F1
#
_cell.length_a   1.000
_cell.length_b   1.000
_cell.length_c   1.000
_cell.angle_alpha   90.00
_cell.angle_beta   90.00
_cell.angle_gamma   90.00
#
_symmetry.space_group_name_H-M   'P 1'
#
loop_
_entity.id
_entity.type
_entity.pdbx_description
1 polymer ?
#
loop_
_entity_poly.entity_id
_entity_poly.type
_entity_poly.pdbx_seq_one_letter_code
_entity_poly.pdbx_strand_id
1 'polypeptide(L)'
;MQLSRPADKYNPLYFLASVGAGGLSVTFFMYLMFWVPHKDRPVPIFEDLIAVMQSGSMGLKIAVIAAWAGIAAMVFLNLKYLVWNLKQFSAFKKTDAYAALKNSNAETTILAMPLALAMSVNGMFVAGLVFVPGLWSIVEYLFPLAMLAFLAIGIVAVVYIGDFLGRVLTKGGVFDVTAHNSFAQMLPAFALSMVAVGFAAPAAMSHTAAVVAISLVGSTFFGTAAIVYALVALVTAFNSMLHYGTSKESAPTLMIVIPILTVLGIMFMRQNHGLHETFNVHVTPAETMVFLARLLTIQLLFALLGLAVLARQGYWKSFVFGVETSPGSYALVCPGVALSVLTHFFLNAGLVKAGVLDKFSLIYWGGTAIALVLQFAMIALVLRLNKQHFGRSQAVAQPAE
;
A
#
# COMPACT_ATOMS: atom_id res chain seq x y z
N MET A 1 17.44 -22.29 26.82
CA MET A 1 16.48 -22.23 25.70
C MET A 1 16.46 -20.81 25.13
N GLN A 2 16.91 -20.61 23.88
CA GLN A 2 16.71 -19.32 23.20
C GLN A 2 15.20 -19.14 22.98
N LEU A 3 14.64 -18.08 23.54
CA LEU A 3 13.24 -17.69 23.31
C LEU A 3 13.08 -17.36 21.82
N SER A 4 12.50 -18.28 21.04
CA SER A 4 12.28 -18.06 19.60
C SER A 4 11.08 -17.16 19.40
N ARG A 5 11.24 -16.12 18.58
CA ARG A 5 10.14 -15.28 18.11
C ARG A 5 9.53 -15.92 16.86
N PRO A 6 8.23 -15.72 16.58
CA PRO A 6 7.64 -16.17 15.33
C PRO A 6 8.39 -15.67 14.09
N ALA A 7 8.87 -14.43 14.13
CA ALA A 7 9.66 -13.82 13.04
C ALA A 7 11.05 -14.46 12.80
N ASP A 8 11.54 -15.31 13.70
CA ASP A 8 12.79 -16.05 13.49
C ASP A 8 12.59 -17.18 12.45
N LYS A 9 11.34 -17.63 12.22
CA LYS A 9 10.94 -18.41 11.05
C LYS A 9 10.57 -17.46 9.91
N TYR A 10 11.59 -17.00 9.19
CA TYR A 10 11.42 -15.94 8.20
C TYR A 10 10.51 -16.34 7.02
N ASN A 11 9.66 -15.39 6.60
CA ASN A 11 8.81 -15.48 5.43
C ASN A 11 8.79 -14.11 4.71
N PRO A 12 8.87 -14.04 3.37
CA PRO A 12 8.82 -12.77 2.63
C PRO A 12 7.61 -11.88 2.92
N LEU A 13 6.48 -12.44 3.36
CA LEU A 13 5.30 -11.66 3.72
C LEU A 13 5.54 -10.68 4.88
N TYR A 14 6.60 -10.84 5.67
CA TYR A 14 6.98 -9.85 6.67
C TYR A 14 7.35 -8.48 6.08
N PHE A 15 7.65 -8.37 4.78
CA PHE A 15 7.78 -7.08 4.12
C PHE A 15 6.48 -6.26 4.20
N LEU A 16 5.31 -6.90 4.32
CA LEU A 16 4.03 -6.22 4.48
C LEU A 16 3.93 -5.42 5.78
N ALA A 17 4.72 -5.74 6.81
CA ALA A 17 4.82 -4.91 8.01
C ALA A 17 5.41 -3.52 7.69
N SER A 18 6.41 -3.47 6.81
CA SER A 18 6.97 -2.20 6.31
C SER A 18 5.98 -1.47 5.41
N VAL A 19 5.32 -2.19 4.49
CA VAL A 19 4.30 -1.63 3.59
C VAL A 19 3.16 -0.99 4.39
N GLY A 20 2.61 -1.70 5.37
CA GLY A 20 1.52 -1.21 6.21
C GLY A 20 1.89 0.06 6.98
N ALA A 21 3.09 0.09 7.56
CA ALA A 21 3.60 1.30 8.23
C ALA A 21 3.79 2.47 7.25
N GLY A 22 4.34 2.23 6.05
CA GLY A 22 4.47 3.28 5.03
C GLY A 22 3.11 3.78 4.54
N GLY A 23 2.14 2.88 4.36
CA GLY A 23 0.77 3.25 4.03
C GLY A 23 0.12 4.13 5.11
N LEU A 24 0.33 3.81 6.38
CA LEU A 24 -0.13 4.62 7.51
C LEU A 24 0.53 6.00 7.59
N SER A 25 1.79 6.17 7.17
CA SER A 25 2.36 7.52 7.07
C SER A 25 1.64 8.35 6.00
N VAL A 26 1.22 7.72 4.89
CA VAL A 26 0.44 8.38 3.85
C VAL A 26 -0.96 8.77 4.36
N THR A 27 -1.62 7.96 5.19
CA THR A 27 -2.94 8.36 5.74
C THR A 27 -2.84 9.65 6.54
N PHE A 28 -1.82 9.82 7.37
CA PHE A 28 -1.58 11.10 8.07
C PHE A 28 -1.35 12.26 7.10
N PHE A 29 -0.57 12.01 6.04
CA PHE A 29 -0.34 13.01 5.01
C PHE A 29 -1.61 13.40 4.24
N MET A 30 -2.59 12.52 4.09
CA MET A 30 -3.87 12.86 3.43
C MET A 30 -4.64 13.97 4.16
N TYR A 31 -4.60 14.00 5.50
CA TYR A 31 -5.20 15.12 6.25
C TYR A 31 -4.46 16.42 5.96
N LEU A 32 -3.13 16.40 5.96
CA LEU A 32 -2.34 17.58 5.60
C LEU A 32 -2.68 18.05 4.18
N MET A 33 -2.68 17.12 3.22
CA MET A 33 -2.97 17.39 1.81
C MET A 33 -4.32 18.06 1.60
N PHE A 34 -5.36 17.71 2.36
CA PHE A 34 -6.68 18.28 2.14
C PHE A 34 -7.04 19.43 3.09
N TRP A 35 -6.38 19.57 4.24
CA TRP A 35 -6.74 20.58 5.24
C TRP A 35 -5.80 21.78 5.26
N VAL A 36 -4.52 21.61 4.91
CA VAL A 36 -3.54 22.69 4.87
C VAL A 36 -3.69 23.46 3.56
N PRO A 37 -3.87 24.78 3.57
CA PRO A 37 -3.83 25.59 2.35
C PRO A 37 -2.42 25.59 1.73
N HIS A 38 -2.33 25.29 0.43
CA HIS A 38 -1.08 25.33 -0.34
C HIS A 38 -1.41 25.72 -1.78
N LYS A 39 -1.38 27.03 -2.06
CA LYS A 39 -1.70 27.55 -3.40
C LYS A 39 -0.60 27.18 -4.39
N ASP A 40 -0.99 26.99 -5.64
CA ASP A 40 -0.08 26.78 -6.78
C ASP A 40 0.80 25.52 -6.67
N ARG A 41 0.44 24.61 -5.76
CA ARG A 41 1.09 23.31 -5.58
C ARG A 41 0.03 22.22 -5.40
N PRO A 42 0.32 20.98 -5.82
CA PRO A 42 -0.60 19.85 -5.64
C PRO A 42 -0.51 19.23 -4.24
N VAL A 43 0.52 19.58 -3.45
CA VAL A 43 0.78 19.04 -2.11
C VAL A 43 1.31 20.10 -1.16
N PRO A 44 1.02 20.02 0.16
CA PRO A 44 1.58 20.91 1.15
C PRO A 44 3.03 20.53 1.47
N ILE A 45 3.85 21.53 1.75
CA ILE A 45 5.27 21.40 2.10
C ILE A 45 5.55 21.95 3.50
N PHE A 46 6.78 21.76 3.99
CA PHE A 46 7.23 22.20 5.32
C PHE A 46 6.83 23.64 5.62
N GLU A 47 7.02 24.55 4.68
CA GLU A 47 6.71 25.98 4.83
C GLU A 47 5.21 26.23 5.05
N ASP A 48 4.33 25.48 4.38
CA ASP A 48 2.88 25.58 4.57
C ASP A 48 2.48 25.14 5.99
N LEU A 49 3.15 24.10 6.52
CA LEU A 49 2.92 23.59 7.86
C LEU A 49 3.42 24.58 8.93
N ILE A 50 4.56 25.22 8.71
CA ILE A 50 5.05 26.29 9.59
C ILE A 50 4.11 27.51 9.55
N ALA A 51 3.58 27.88 8.39
CA ALA A 51 2.61 28.95 8.27
C ALA A 51 1.35 28.64 9.10
N VAL A 52 0.84 27.40 9.06
CA VAL A 52 -0.25 26.95 9.93
C VAL A 52 0.11 27.06 11.42
N MET A 53 1.33 26.71 11.81
CA MET A 53 1.75 26.84 13.21
C MET A 53 1.78 28.29 13.69
N GLN A 54 2.07 29.23 12.80
CA GLN A 54 2.06 30.67 13.10
C GLN A 54 0.64 31.23 13.15
N SER A 55 -0.13 31.07 12.07
CA SER A 55 -1.40 31.80 11.86
C SER A 55 -2.65 30.93 11.73
N GLY A 56 -2.52 29.60 11.74
CA GLY A 56 -3.65 28.67 11.62
C GLY A 56 -4.57 28.63 12.86
N SER A 57 -5.77 28.08 12.68
CA SER A 57 -6.69 27.84 13.80
C SER A 57 -6.15 26.78 14.77
N MET A 58 -6.59 26.80 16.03
CA MET A 58 -6.13 25.83 17.04
C MET A 58 -6.36 24.38 16.60
N GLY A 59 -7.52 24.09 16.00
CA GLY A 59 -7.83 22.75 15.48
C GLY A 59 -6.86 22.31 14.38
N LEU A 60 -6.49 23.22 13.47
CA LEU A 60 -5.56 22.91 12.39
C LEU A 60 -4.13 22.72 12.92
N LYS A 61 -3.71 23.50 13.93
CA LYS A 61 -2.41 23.30 14.62
C LYS A 61 -2.34 21.91 15.28
N ILE A 62 -3.39 21.50 15.98
CA ILE A 62 -3.48 20.17 16.60
C ILE A 62 -3.40 19.08 15.52
N ALA A 63 -4.12 19.25 14.41
CA ALA A 63 -4.09 18.29 13.29
C ALA A 63 -2.69 18.17 12.67
N VAL A 64 -1.97 19.29 12.48
CA VAL A 64 -0.59 19.28 11.97
C VAL A 64 0.36 18.57 12.94
N ILE A 65 0.29 18.86 14.24
CA ILE A 65 1.13 18.19 15.25
C ILE A 65 0.85 16.67 15.28
N ALA A 66 -0.42 16.29 15.25
CA ALA A 66 -0.81 14.88 15.22
C ALA A 66 -0.31 14.17 13.94
N ALA A 67 -0.42 14.84 12.79
CA ALA A 67 0.10 14.31 11.53
C ALA A 67 1.63 14.21 11.53
N TRP A 68 2.36 15.20 12.07
CA TRP A 68 3.82 15.12 12.25
C TRP A 68 4.22 13.93 13.11
N ALA A 69 3.63 13.77 14.29
CA ALA A 69 3.93 12.64 15.17
C ALA A 69 3.61 11.30 14.48
N GLY A 70 2.46 11.21 13.81
CA GLY A 70 2.03 10.04 13.06
C GLY A 70 2.97 9.67 11.91
N ILE A 71 3.33 10.64 11.06
CA ILE A 71 4.26 10.43 9.94
C ILE A 71 5.62 10.00 10.48
N ALA A 72 6.18 10.71 11.46
CA ALA A 72 7.49 10.38 12.03
C ALA A 72 7.52 8.94 12.59
N ALA A 73 6.51 8.57 13.39
CA ALA A 73 6.42 7.23 13.96
C ALA A 73 6.26 6.14 12.88
N MET A 74 5.39 6.36 11.89
CA MET A 74 5.09 5.38 10.86
C MET A 74 6.22 5.24 9.83
N VAL A 75 6.90 6.33 9.47
CA VAL A 75 8.10 6.30 8.61
C VAL A 75 9.24 5.59 9.34
N PHE A 76 9.43 5.84 10.64
CA PHE A 76 10.40 5.10 11.44
C PHE A 76 10.11 3.59 11.43
N LEU A 77 8.86 3.18 11.64
CA LEU A 77 8.46 1.77 11.58
C LEU A 77 8.65 1.17 10.17
N ASN A 78 8.28 1.91 9.12
CA ASN A 78 8.48 1.51 7.73
C ASN A 78 9.95 1.17 7.48
N LEU A 79 10.87 2.09 7.80
CA LEU A 79 12.30 1.92 7.57
C LEU A 79 12.90 0.84 8.47
N LYS A 80 12.51 0.79 9.74
CA LYS A 80 12.93 -0.25 10.70
C LYS A 80 12.60 -1.65 10.17
N TYR A 81 11.36 -1.87 9.73
CA TYR A 81 10.94 -3.18 9.22
C TYR A 81 11.50 -3.46 7.83
N LEU A 82 11.71 -2.44 6.98
CA LEU A 82 12.37 -2.61 5.69
C LEU A 82 13.80 -3.13 5.88
N VAL A 83 14.60 -2.45 6.69
CA VAL A 83 16.00 -2.82 6.94
C VAL A 83 16.09 -4.20 7.57
N TRP A 84 15.22 -4.51 8.53
CA TRP A 84 15.16 -5.85 9.11
C TRP A 84 14.83 -6.91 8.05
N ASN A 85 13.80 -6.70 7.23
CA ASN A 85 13.41 -7.65 6.19
C ASN A 85 14.49 -7.83 5.11
N LEU A 86 15.16 -6.76 4.67
CA LEU A 86 16.24 -6.87 3.68
C LEU A 86 17.41 -7.72 4.22
N LYS A 87 17.76 -7.55 5.50
CA LYS A 87 18.79 -8.38 6.17
C LYS A 87 18.35 -9.84 6.25
N GLN A 88 17.13 -10.10 6.72
CA GLN A 88 16.60 -11.47 6.84
C GLN A 88 16.43 -12.15 5.48
N PHE A 89 15.92 -11.43 4.47
CA PHE A 89 15.79 -11.94 3.12
C PHE A 89 17.15 -12.31 2.51
N SER A 90 18.18 -11.50 2.74
CA SER A 90 19.55 -11.81 2.30
C SER A 90 20.09 -13.11 2.92
N ALA A 91 19.82 -13.35 4.20
CA ALA A 91 20.17 -14.60 4.86
C ALA A 91 19.31 -15.77 4.36
N PHE A 92 17.99 -15.57 4.24
CA PHE A 92 17.02 -16.56 3.79
C PHE A 92 17.34 -17.10 2.39
N LYS A 93 17.79 -16.24 1.47
CA LYS A 93 18.23 -16.64 0.12
C LYS A 93 19.29 -17.75 0.10
N LYS A 94 20.03 -17.96 1.19
CA LYS A 94 21.09 -18.98 1.32
C LYS A 94 20.61 -20.31 1.93
N THR A 95 19.30 -20.46 2.13
CA THR A 95 18.70 -21.62 2.82
C THR A 95 17.93 -22.52 1.87
N ASP A 96 17.80 -23.80 2.22
CA ASP A 96 16.98 -24.76 1.47
C ASP A 96 15.50 -24.36 1.43
N ALA A 97 15.02 -23.66 2.46
CA ALA A 97 13.66 -23.13 2.52
C ALA A 97 13.41 -22.09 1.41
N TYR A 98 14.41 -21.30 1.03
CA TYR A 98 14.30 -20.38 -0.11
C TYR A 98 14.27 -21.14 -1.45
N ALA A 99 15.08 -22.19 -1.59
CA ALA A 99 15.03 -23.04 -2.77
C ALA A 99 13.67 -23.72 -2.91
N ALA A 100 13.08 -24.20 -1.81
CA ALA A 100 11.73 -24.74 -1.80
C ALA A 100 10.68 -23.68 -2.18
N LEU A 101 10.79 -22.46 -1.64
CA LEU A 101 9.89 -21.35 -1.97
C LEU A 101 9.91 -21.02 -3.48
N LYS A 102 11.10 -20.87 -4.07
CA LYS A 102 11.29 -20.59 -5.51
C LYS A 102 10.74 -21.68 -6.42
N ASN A 103 10.56 -22.90 -5.91
CA ASN A 103 9.98 -24.01 -6.67
C ASN A 103 8.48 -24.24 -6.37
N SER A 104 7.82 -23.31 -5.67
CA SER A 104 6.40 -23.41 -5.29
C SER A 104 5.58 -22.26 -5.86
N ASN A 105 4.25 -22.32 -5.71
CA ASN A 105 3.38 -21.18 -6.03
C ASN A 105 3.69 -19.97 -5.13
N ALA A 106 4.14 -20.19 -3.89
CA ALA A 106 4.44 -19.13 -2.94
C ALA A 106 5.69 -18.30 -3.33
N GLU A 107 6.40 -18.62 -4.40
CA GLU A 107 7.43 -17.77 -5.00
C GLU A 107 6.97 -16.32 -5.18
N THR A 108 5.71 -16.12 -5.56
CA THR A 108 5.12 -14.77 -5.75
C THR A 108 5.11 -13.92 -4.48
N THR A 109 5.24 -14.52 -3.29
CA THR A 109 5.38 -13.77 -2.04
C THR A 109 6.67 -12.96 -1.96
N ILE A 110 7.70 -13.30 -2.75
CA ILE A 110 8.93 -12.51 -2.87
C ILE A 110 8.63 -11.09 -3.36
N LEU A 111 7.55 -10.90 -4.14
CA LEU A 111 7.15 -9.58 -4.65
C LEU A 111 6.67 -8.62 -3.54
N ALA A 112 6.48 -9.09 -2.31
CA ALA A 112 6.32 -8.21 -1.15
C ALA A 112 7.56 -7.30 -0.93
N MET A 113 8.76 -7.74 -1.34
CA MET A 113 10.00 -6.97 -1.25
C MET A 113 10.01 -5.71 -2.16
N PRO A 114 9.84 -5.80 -3.50
CA PRO A 114 9.73 -4.61 -4.34
C PRO A 114 8.54 -3.73 -3.97
N LEU A 115 7.42 -4.32 -3.53
CA LEU A 115 6.29 -3.56 -2.98
C LEU A 115 6.70 -2.71 -1.76
N ALA A 116 7.44 -3.27 -0.81
CA ALA A 116 7.95 -2.55 0.35
C ALA A 116 8.97 -1.48 -0.03
N LEU A 117 9.88 -1.76 -0.95
CA LEU A 117 10.84 -0.77 -1.45
C LEU A 117 10.12 0.43 -2.07
N ALA A 118 9.15 0.20 -2.96
CA ALA A 118 8.37 1.28 -3.57
C ALA A 118 7.58 2.08 -2.54
N MET A 119 6.96 1.40 -1.56
CA MET A 119 6.25 2.07 -0.47
C MET A 119 7.19 2.90 0.42
N SER A 120 8.43 2.44 0.66
CA SER A 120 9.43 3.20 1.41
C SER A 120 9.91 4.43 0.67
N VAL A 121 10.05 4.39 -0.66
CA VAL A 121 10.33 5.61 -1.46
C VAL A 121 9.19 6.62 -1.29
N ASN A 122 7.94 6.18 -1.36
CA ASN A 122 6.77 7.04 -1.11
C ASN A 122 6.77 7.61 0.32
N GLY A 123 7.06 6.79 1.34
CA GLY A 123 7.13 7.22 2.73
C GLY A 123 8.24 8.25 2.99
N MET A 124 9.41 8.04 2.36
CA MET A 124 10.53 9.00 2.39
C MET A 124 10.17 10.32 1.71
N PHE A 125 9.43 10.27 0.60
CA PHE A 125 8.97 11.48 -0.07
C PHE A 125 8.00 12.28 0.82
N VAL A 126 7.04 11.61 1.48
CA VAL A 126 6.16 12.23 2.48
C VAL A 126 6.95 12.84 3.63
N ALA A 127 7.92 12.11 4.19
CA ALA A 127 8.78 12.64 5.24
C ALA A 127 9.56 13.87 4.78
N GLY A 128 10.09 13.83 3.55
CA GLY A 128 10.77 14.96 2.92
C GLY A 128 9.89 16.19 2.86
N LEU A 129 8.68 16.08 2.28
CA LEU A 129 7.75 17.21 2.14
C LEU A 129 7.41 17.85 3.49
N VAL A 130 7.34 17.04 4.54
CA VAL A 130 6.78 17.44 5.84
C VAL A 130 7.84 17.93 6.82
N PHE A 131 9.09 17.47 6.70
CA PHE A 131 10.16 17.75 7.67
C PHE A 131 11.39 18.44 7.08
N VAL A 132 11.55 18.51 5.75
CA VAL A 132 12.74 19.10 5.13
C VAL A 132 12.42 20.50 4.60
N PRO A 133 12.98 21.57 5.22
CA PRO A 133 12.79 22.93 4.74
C PRO A 133 13.43 23.10 3.36
N GLY A 134 12.77 23.84 2.48
CA GLY A 134 13.27 24.17 1.14
C GLY A 134 13.32 23.00 0.16
N LEU A 135 12.81 21.80 0.51
CA LEU A 135 12.85 20.63 -0.39
C LEU A 135 12.21 20.94 -1.75
N TRP A 136 11.11 21.71 -1.76
CA TRP A 136 10.39 22.03 -2.99
C TRP A 136 11.25 22.83 -3.99
N SER A 137 12.24 23.59 -3.52
CA SER A 137 13.15 24.36 -4.38
C SER A 137 14.04 23.49 -5.28
N ILE A 138 14.24 22.22 -4.90
CA ILE A 138 15.08 21.26 -5.62
C ILE A 138 14.27 20.06 -6.16
N VAL A 139 12.94 20.09 -6.06
CA VAL A 139 12.08 18.93 -6.33
C VAL A 139 12.19 18.44 -7.79
N GLU A 140 12.40 19.37 -8.74
CA GLU A 140 12.59 19.05 -10.16
C GLU A 140 13.82 18.16 -10.40
N TYR A 141 14.87 18.28 -9.59
CA TYR A 141 16.04 17.40 -9.66
C TYR A 141 15.80 16.05 -8.98
N LEU A 142 14.94 16.02 -7.96
CA LEU A 142 14.57 14.79 -7.25
C LEU A 142 13.66 13.91 -8.10
N PHE A 143 12.81 14.47 -8.97
CA PHE A 143 11.88 13.69 -9.79
C PHE A 143 12.56 12.68 -10.71
N PRO A 144 13.58 13.02 -11.53
CA PRO A 144 14.33 12.03 -12.30
C PRO A 144 14.96 10.93 -11.45
N LEU A 145 15.51 11.29 -10.28
CA LEU A 145 16.10 10.32 -9.36
C LEU A 145 15.04 9.37 -8.78
N ALA A 146 13.88 9.88 -8.42
CA ALA A 146 12.74 9.07 -7.97
C ALA A 146 12.27 8.12 -9.08
N MET A 147 12.20 8.59 -10.33
CA MET A 147 11.85 7.75 -11.48
C MET A 147 12.86 6.64 -11.71
N LEU A 148 14.16 6.91 -11.58
CA LEU A 148 15.20 5.88 -11.65
C LEU A 148 15.07 4.86 -10.50
N ALA A 149 14.75 5.30 -9.29
CA ALA A 149 14.49 4.41 -8.17
C ALA A 149 13.28 3.49 -8.43
N PHE A 150 12.16 4.04 -8.90
CA PHE A 150 10.99 3.25 -9.28
C PHE A 150 11.27 2.35 -10.48
N LEU A 151 12.08 2.78 -11.45
CA LEU A 151 12.51 1.95 -12.58
C LEU A 151 13.29 0.73 -12.08
N ALA A 152 14.27 0.94 -11.20
CA ALA A 152 15.07 -0.14 -10.63
C ALA A 152 14.19 -1.13 -9.85
N ILE A 153 13.26 -0.64 -9.03
CA ILE A 153 12.32 -1.49 -8.30
C ILE A 153 11.38 -2.24 -9.27
N GLY A 154 10.91 -1.57 -10.32
CA GLY A 154 10.09 -2.15 -11.37
C GLY A 154 10.81 -3.26 -12.13
N ILE A 155 12.07 -3.06 -12.50
CA ILE A 155 12.92 -4.09 -13.12
C ILE A 155 13.03 -5.31 -12.20
N VAL A 156 13.31 -5.10 -10.91
CA VAL A 156 13.36 -6.20 -9.93
C VAL A 156 12.03 -6.96 -9.88
N ALA A 157 10.89 -6.25 -9.85
CA ALA A 157 9.57 -6.87 -9.86
C ALA A 157 9.33 -7.69 -11.13
N VAL A 158 9.63 -7.14 -12.31
CA VAL A 158 9.47 -7.81 -13.61
C VAL A 158 10.36 -9.04 -13.71
N VAL A 159 11.60 -8.98 -13.21
CA VAL A 159 12.51 -10.15 -13.18
C VAL A 159 11.92 -11.29 -12.36
N TYR A 160 11.47 -11.04 -11.13
CA TYR A 160 10.85 -12.09 -10.31
C TYR A 160 9.55 -12.64 -10.91
N ILE A 161 8.76 -11.79 -11.56
CA ILE A 161 7.55 -12.21 -12.27
C ILE A 161 7.91 -13.08 -13.48
N GLY A 162 8.93 -12.68 -14.26
CA GLY A 162 9.43 -13.41 -15.42
C GLY A 162 9.97 -14.78 -15.04
N ASP A 163 10.74 -14.88 -13.95
CA ASP A 163 11.21 -16.15 -13.40
C ASP A 163 10.04 -17.10 -13.07
N PHE A 164 9.06 -16.58 -12.33
CA PHE A 164 7.89 -17.35 -11.89
C PHE A 164 7.05 -17.83 -13.08
N LEU A 165 6.65 -16.91 -13.96
CA LEU A 165 5.84 -17.21 -15.15
C LEU A 165 6.61 -18.09 -16.13
N GLY A 166 7.90 -17.82 -16.35
CA GLY A 166 8.78 -18.63 -17.17
C GLY A 166 8.82 -20.07 -16.68
N ARG A 167 8.97 -20.30 -15.37
CA ARG A 167 8.94 -21.65 -14.78
C ARG A 167 7.57 -22.31 -14.92
N VAL A 168 6.50 -21.61 -14.56
CA VAL A 168 5.13 -22.17 -14.52
C VAL A 168 4.61 -22.49 -15.92
N LEU A 169 4.84 -21.62 -16.89
CA LEU A 169 4.29 -21.75 -18.24
C LEU A 169 5.11 -22.68 -19.15
N THR A 170 6.41 -22.85 -18.90
CA THR A 170 7.26 -23.71 -19.76
C THR A 170 7.28 -25.17 -19.34
N LYS A 171 7.18 -25.47 -18.03
CA LYS A 171 7.37 -26.84 -17.55
C LYS A 171 6.07 -27.67 -17.50
N GLY A 172 4.90 -27.03 -17.43
CA GLY A 172 3.59 -27.71 -17.33
C GLY A 172 3.43 -28.55 -16.06
N GLY A 173 2.28 -28.51 -15.38
CA GLY A 173 2.03 -29.35 -14.19
C GLY A 173 2.84 -29.01 -12.92
N VAL A 174 3.72 -27.99 -12.95
CA VAL A 174 4.47 -27.50 -11.78
C VAL A 174 3.65 -26.54 -10.92
N PHE A 175 2.55 -26.05 -11.47
CA PHE A 175 1.64 -25.15 -10.77
C PHE A 175 0.54 -25.93 -10.08
N ASP A 176 0.58 -25.95 -8.75
CA ASP A 176 -0.40 -26.67 -7.95
C ASP A 176 -1.69 -25.85 -7.81
N VAL A 177 -2.71 -26.20 -8.57
CA VAL A 177 -4.02 -25.52 -8.55
C VAL A 177 -4.71 -25.68 -7.20
N THR A 178 -4.39 -26.72 -6.41
CA THR A 178 -4.95 -26.93 -5.07
C THR A 178 -4.33 -25.97 -4.05
N ALA A 179 -3.03 -25.68 -4.19
CA ALA A 179 -2.31 -24.68 -3.39
C ALA A 179 -2.50 -23.23 -3.90
N HIS A 180 -3.20 -23.05 -5.02
CA HIS A 180 -3.53 -21.74 -5.61
C HIS A 180 -4.76 -21.06 -4.98
N ASN A 181 -5.16 -21.49 -3.80
CA ASN A 181 -6.34 -20.99 -3.09
C ASN A 181 -6.08 -19.75 -2.23
N SER A 182 -5.09 -18.93 -2.61
CA SER A 182 -4.78 -17.66 -1.95
C SER A 182 -4.60 -16.52 -2.95
N PHE A 183 -4.93 -15.31 -2.52
CA PHE A 183 -4.65 -14.08 -3.25
C PHE A 183 -3.23 -13.55 -3.00
N ALA A 184 -2.33 -14.32 -2.36
CA ALA A 184 -0.90 -14.01 -2.34
C ALA A 184 -0.34 -13.84 -3.76
N GLN A 185 -0.98 -14.49 -4.72
CA GLN A 185 -0.72 -14.42 -6.15
C GLN A 185 -1.09 -13.07 -6.78
N MET A 186 -1.77 -12.18 -6.05
CA MET A 186 -1.95 -10.78 -6.45
C MET A 186 -0.81 -9.87 -6.01
N LEU A 187 0.17 -10.34 -5.24
CA LEU A 187 1.35 -9.56 -4.87
C LEU A 187 2.13 -9.02 -6.07
N PRO A 188 2.31 -9.76 -7.19
CA PRO A 188 2.86 -9.22 -8.42
C PRO A 188 2.10 -8.00 -8.95
N ALA A 189 0.78 -8.11 -9.09
CA ALA A 189 -0.06 -6.98 -9.51
C ALA A 189 0.06 -5.81 -8.53
N PHE A 190 0.09 -6.10 -7.23
CA PHE A 190 0.24 -5.06 -6.23
C PHE A 190 1.59 -4.36 -6.30
N ALA A 191 2.69 -5.10 -6.41
CA ALA A 191 4.03 -4.54 -6.58
C ALA A 191 4.13 -3.66 -7.85
N LEU A 192 3.64 -4.15 -8.99
CA LEU A 192 3.61 -3.39 -10.24
C LEU A 192 2.76 -2.13 -10.12
N SER A 193 1.58 -2.21 -9.51
CA SER A 193 0.71 -1.05 -9.29
C SER A 193 1.33 -0.01 -8.35
N MET A 194 2.12 -0.44 -7.36
CA MET A 194 2.85 0.46 -6.48
C MET A 194 4.00 1.18 -7.21
N VAL A 195 4.71 0.48 -8.10
CA VAL A 195 5.70 1.10 -8.98
C VAL A 195 5.02 2.09 -9.93
N ALA A 196 3.87 1.74 -10.50
CA ALA A 196 3.11 2.59 -11.40
C ALA A 196 2.67 3.91 -10.75
N VAL A 197 2.09 3.86 -9.54
CA VAL A 197 1.68 5.07 -8.81
C VAL A 197 2.87 5.93 -8.38
N GLY A 198 4.02 5.30 -8.08
CA GLY A 198 5.28 5.98 -7.81
C GLY A 198 5.79 6.74 -9.03
N PHE A 199 5.80 6.07 -10.19
CA PHE A 199 6.11 6.69 -11.47
C PHE A 199 5.16 7.82 -11.83
N ALA A 200 3.88 7.77 -11.44
CA ALA A 200 2.91 8.82 -11.76
C ALA A 200 3.08 10.07 -10.89
N ALA A 201 3.87 10.03 -9.81
CA ALA A 201 4.01 11.16 -8.90
C ALA A 201 4.61 12.40 -9.60
N PRO A 202 5.73 12.30 -10.35
CA PRO A 202 6.28 13.43 -11.10
C PRO A 202 5.34 14.00 -12.17
N ALA A 203 4.52 13.17 -12.83
CA ALA A 203 3.54 13.66 -13.80
C ALA A 203 2.56 14.68 -13.20
N ALA A 204 2.19 14.49 -11.93
CA ALA A 204 1.27 15.41 -11.24
C ALA A 204 1.95 16.60 -10.57
N MET A 205 3.29 16.70 -10.57
CA MET A 205 4.00 17.67 -9.72
C MET A 205 5.15 18.41 -10.41
N SER A 206 5.63 17.92 -11.56
CA SER A 206 6.73 18.55 -12.30
C SER A 206 6.20 19.59 -13.29
N HIS A 207 6.93 20.69 -13.43
CA HIS A 207 6.73 21.68 -14.49
C HIS A 207 7.53 21.37 -15.76
N THR A 208 8.38 20.34 -15.73
CA THR A 208 9.22 19.94 -16.86
C THR A 208 8.48 18.94 -17.75
N ALA A 209 8.07 19.37 -18.94
CA ALA A 209 7.27 18.53 -19.86
C ALA A 209 7.90 17.15 -20.16
N ALA A 210 9.24 17.07 -20.27
CA ALA A 210 9.94 15.80 -20.48
C ALA A 210 9.80 14.84 -19.29
N VAL A 211 9.90 15.37 -18.05
CA VAL A 211 9.71 14.58 -16.82
C VAL A 211 8.27 14.08 -16.74
N VAL A 212 7.30 14.95 -17.03
CA VAL A 212 5.87 14.59 -17.07
C VAL A 212 5.63 13.51 -18.12
N ALA A 213 6.12 13.67 -19.35
CA ALA A 213 5.91 12.69 -20.43
C ALA A 213 6.49 11.31 -20.10
N ILE A 214 7.74 11.24 -19.64
CA ILE A 214 8.38 9.96 -19.28
C ILE A 214 7.66 9.32 -18.07
N SER A 215 7.24 10.14 -17.10
CA SER A 215 6.44 9.71 -15.95
C SER A 215 5.09 9.12 -16.38
N LEU A 216 4.39 9.75 -17.33
CA LEU A 216 3.13 9.24 -17.89
C LEU A 216 3.32 7.90 -18.61
N VAL A 217 4.36 7.77 -19.45
CA VAL A 217 4.65 6.53 -20.19
C VAL A 217 5.04 5.41 -19.22
N GLY A 218 5.95 5.67 -18.28
CA GLY A 218 6.41 4.69 -17.30
C GLY A 218 5.29 4.22 -16.38
N SER A 219 4.50 5.14 -15.84
CA SER A 219 3.34 4.79 -15.00
C SER A 219 2.28 4.00 -15.77
N THR A 220 2.01 4.36 -17.04
CA THR A 220 1.10 3.61 -17.91
C THR A 220 1.60 2.19 -18.13
N PHE A 221 2.89 2.00 -18.47
CA PHE A 221 3.46 0.68 -18.70
C PHE A 221 3.27 -0.25 -17.48
N PHE A 222 3.70 0.19 -16.29
CA PHE A 222 3.57 -0.61 -15.07
C PHE A 222 2.11 -0.77 -14.64
N GLY A 223 1.28 0.25 -14.84
CA GLY A 223 -0.15 0.22 -14.52
C GLY A 223 -0.91 -0.78 -15.37
N THR A 224 -0.68 -0.78 -16.69
CA THR A 224 -1.25 -1.76 -17.62
C THR A 224 -0.77 -3.16 -17.29
N ALA A 225 0.52 -3.36 -17.04
CA ALA A 225 1.06 -4.66 -16.62
C ALA A 225 0.40 -5.16 -15.33
N ALA A 226 0.20 -4.28 -14.34
CA ALA A 226 -0.49 -4.60 -13.10
C ALA A 226 -1.94 -5.02 -13.33
N ILE A 227 -2.68 -4.31 -14.19
CA ILE A 227 -4.08 -4.62 -14.53
C ILE A 227 -4.19 -5.98 -15.21
N VAL A 228 -3.36 -6.23 -16.23
CA VAL A 228 -3.34 -7.52 -16.95
C VAL A 228 -3.04 -8.66 -15.97
N TYR A 229 -2.01 -8.51 -15.13
CA TYR A 229 -1.67 -9.52 -14.14
C TYR A 229 -2.82 -9.72 -13.14
N ALA A 230 -3.41 -8.64 -12.61
CA ALA A 230 -4.50 -8.71 -11.66
C ALA A 230 -5.70 -9.47 -12.24
N LEU A 231 -6.07 -9.24 -13.49
CA LEU A 231 -7.17 -9.94 -14.16
C LEU A 231 -6.91 -11.44 -14.26
N VAL A 232 -5.73 -11.85 -14.72
CA VAL A 232 -5.34 -13.27 -14.81
C VAL A 232 -5.30 -13.93 -13.43
N ALA A 233 -4.68 -13.26 -12.44
CA ALA A 233 -4.59 -13.76 -11.08
C ALA A 233 -5.98 -13.87 -10.42
N LEU A 234 -6.87 -12.91 -10.64
CA LEU A 234 -8.22 -12.91 -10.09
C LEU A 234 -9.02 -14.09 -10.61
N VAL A 235 -9.02 -14.31 -11.94
CA VAL A 235 -9.77 -15.42 -12.57
C VAL A 235 -9.24 -16.78 -12.09
N THR A 236 -7.93 -16.95 -12.05
CA THR A 236 -7.31 -18.23 -11.64
C THR A 236 -7.49 -18.50 -10.15
N ALA A 237 -7.34 -17.49 -9.28
CA ALA A 237 -7.50 -17.63 -7.84
C ALA A 237 -8.96 -17.90 -7.45
N PHE A 238 -9.93 -17.20 -8.04
CA PHE A 238 -11.35 -17.46 -7.78
C PHE A 238 -11.74 -18.89 -8.18
N ASN A 239 -11.28 -19.36 -9.35
CA ASN A 239 -11.52 -20.73 -9.77
C ASN A 239 -10.99 -21.73 -8.73
N SER A 240 -9.72 -21.63 -8.34
CA SER A 240 -9.13 -22.51 -7.32
C SER A 240 -9.90 -22.45 -5.98
N MET A 241 -10.28 -21.26 -5.52
CA MET A 241 -11.04 -21.12 -4.27
C MET A 241 -12.45 -21.73 -4.34
N LEU A 242 -13.10 -21.72 -5.50
CA LEU A 242 -14.40 -22.36 -5.68
C LEU A 242 -14.29 -23.89 -5.63
N HIS A 243 -13.18 -24.45 -6.11
CA HIS A 243 -12.94 -25.90 -6.10
C HIS A 243 -12.41 -26.43 -4.76
N TYR A 244 -11.51 -25.69 -4.10
CA TYR A 244 -10.73 -26.19 -2.95
C TYR A 244 -10.93 -25.40 -1.65
N GLY A 245 -11.69 -24.29 -1.69
CA GLY A 245 -11.86 -23.38 -0.57
C GLY A 245 -10.62 -22.52 -0.29
N THR A 246 -10.79 -21.35 0.32
CA THR A 246 -9.68 -20.42 0.65
C THR A 246 -8.85 -20.93 1.82
N SER A 247 -7.52 -20.97 1.67
CA SER A 247 -6.63 -21.35 2.78
C SER A 247 -6.74 -20.38 3.96
N LYS A 248 -6.89 -20.94 5.17
CA LYS A 248 -7.16 -20.15 6.37
C LYS A 248 -6.08 -19.12 6.65
N GLU A 249 -4.80 -19.49 6.53
CA GLU A 249 -3.68 -18.57 6.76
C GLU A 249 -3.63 -17.40 5.76
N SER A 250 -4.14 -17.61 4.54
CA SER A 250 -4.07 -16.63 3.46
C SER A 250 -5.38 -15.88 3.23
N ALA A 251 -6.43 -16.14 4.00
CA ALA A 251 -7.71 -15.46 3.87
C ALA A 251 -7.62 -13.91 3.82
N PRO A 252 -6.73 -13.23 4.57
CA PRO A 252 -6.54 -11.79 4.45
C PRO A 252 -6.24 -11.29 3.04
N THR A 253 -5.61 -12.12 2.23
CA THR A 253 -5.18 -11.74 0.89
C THR A 253 -6.36 -11.46 -0.05
N LEU A 254 -7.57 -11.97 0.25
CA LEU A 254 -8.82 -11.65 -0.45
C LEU A 254 -9.04 -10.15 -0.62
N MET A 255 -8.60 -9.38 0.36
CA MET A 255 -8.80 -7.93 0.40
C MET A 255 -7.69 -7.16 -0.35
N ILE A 256 -6.67 -7.80 -0.92
CA ILE A 256 -5.56 -7.14 -1.67
C ILE A 256 -6.07 -6.41 -2.92
N VAL A 257 -7.24 -6.77 -3.46
CA VAL A 257 -7.90 -6.02 -4.53
C VAL A 257 -8.12 -4.54 -4.13
N ILE A 258 -8.41 -4.28 -2.85
CA ILE A 258 -8.68 -2.94 -2.33
C ILE A 258 -7.47 -2.01 -2.51
N PRO A 259 -6.28 -2.31 -1.94
CA PRO A 259 -5.12 -1.45 -2.12
C PRO A 259 -4.67 -1.36 -3.57
N ILE A 260 -4.78 -2.41 -4.40
CA ILE A 260 -4.48 -2.34 -5.83
C ILE A 260 -5.34 -1.28 -6.52
N LEU A 261 -6.66 -1.31 -6.29
CA LEU A 261 -7.58 -0.33 -6.88
C LEU A 261 -7.32 1.08 -6.37
N THR A 262 -6.96 1.26 -5.09
CA THR A 262 -6.61 2.58 -4.56
C THR A 262 -5.36 3.12 -5.24
N VAL A 263 -4.28 2.35 -5.35
CA VAL A 263 -3.03 2.85 -5.96
C VAL A 263 -3.17 3.10 -7.46
N LEU A 264 -3.90 2.24 -8.18
CA LEU A 264 -4.22 2.47 -9.59
C LEU A 264 -5.14 3.70 -9.75
N GLY A 265 -6.11 3.88 -8.86
CA GLY A 265 -6.96 5.09 -8.83
C GLY A 265 -6.14 6.36 -8.66
N ILE A 266 -5.20 6.37 -7.71
CA ILE A 266 -4.28 7.50 -7.49
C ILE A 266 -3.37 7.70 -8.69
N MET A 267 -2.88 6.63 -9.33
CA MET A 267 -2.10 6.70 -10.56
C MET A 267 -2.89 7.43 -11.66
N PHE A 268 -4.11 7.00 -11.96
CA PHE A 268 -4.95 7.66 -12.97
C PHE A 268 -5.24 9.13 -12.63
N MET A 269 -5.53 9.43 -11.37
CA MET A 269 -5.72 10.81 -10.91
C MET A 269 -4.48 11.68 -11.14
N ARG A 270 -3.29 11.15 -10.87
CA ARG A 270 -2.02 11.84 -11.08
C ARG A 270 -1.71 12.03 -12.56
N GLN A 271 -1.95 11.01 -13.38
CA GLN A 271 -1.80 11.10 -14.83
C GLN A 271 -2.74 12.17 -15.42
N ASN A 272 -4.01 12.17 -15.01
CA ASN A 272 -4.99 13.17 -15.45
C ASN A 272 -4.57 14.59 -15.06
N HIS A 273 -4.02 14.78 -13.86
CA HIS A 273 -3.49 16.08 -13.46
C HIS A 273 -2.31 16.52 -14.33
N GLY A 274 -1.36 15.63 -14.62
CA GLY A 274 -0.24 15.93 -15.52
C GLY A 274 -0.69 16.25 -16.95
N LEU A 275 -1.68 15.52 -17.46
CA LEU A 275 -2.30 15.79 -18.76
C LEU A 275 -3.05 17.13 -18.78
N HIS A 276 -3.69 17.51 -17.68
CA HIS A 276 -4.36 18.80 -17.52
C HIS A 276 -3.37 19.97 -17.55
N GLU A 277 -2.38 19.95 -16.66
CA GLU A 277 -1.44 21.07 -16.50
C GLU A 277 -0.45 21.20 -17.66
N THR A 278 0.02 20.09 -18.24
CA THR A 278 1.09 20.10 -19.25
C THR A 278 0.58 20.00 -20.68
N PHE A 279 -0.53 19.28 -20.90
CA PHE A 279 -1.02 18.92 -22.24
C PHE A 279 -2.43 19.45 -22.54
N ASN A 280 -2.98 20.35 -21.70
CA ASN A 280 -4.28 20.99 -21.88
C ASN A 280 -5.47 20.02 -21.99
N VAL A 281 -5.37 18.83 -21.36
CA VAL A 281 -6.48 17.87 -21.29
C VAL A 281 -7.39 18.19 -20.12
N HIS A 282 -8.64 18.54 -20.39
CA HIS A 282 -9.58 18.95 -19.35
C HIS A 282 -10.42 17.76 -18.87
N VAL A 283 -10.32 17.45 -17.57
CA VAL A 283 -11.18 16.46 -16.89
C VAL A 283 -12.11 17.19 -15.95
N THR A 284 -13.40 16.90 -16.03
CA THR A 284 -14.38 17.58 -15.19
C THR A 284 -14.39 17.03 -13.75
N PRO A 285 -14.72 17.84 -12.73
CA PRO A 285 -14.87 17.34 -11.35
C PRO A 285 -15.92 16.23 -11.22
N ALA A 286 -17.00 16.28 -12.00
CA ALA A 286 -18.05 15.27 -12.00
C ALA A 286 -17.54 13.90 -12.49
N GLU A 287 -16.71 13.86 -13.54
CA GLU A 287 -16.07 12.63 -14.01
C GLU A 287 -15.16 12.01 -12.94
N THR A 288 -14.39 12.86 -12.26
CA THR A 288 -13.53 12.45 -11.13
C THR A 288 -14.36 11.84 -10.00
N MET A 289 -15.49 12.48 -9.64
CA MET A 289 -16.40 11.97 -8.62
C MET A 289 -16.95 10.58 -8.98
N VAL A 290 -17.47 10.41 -10.20
CA VAL A 290 -18.03 9.12 -10.67
C VAL A 290 -16.95 8.05 -10.74
N PHE A 291 -15.75 8.40 -11.19
CA PHE A 291 -14.61 7.49 -11.21
C PHE A 291 -14.24 6.99 -9.80
N LEU A 292 -14.07 7.90 -8.83
CA LEU A 292 -13.76 7.55 -7.46
C LEU A 292 -14.89 6.76 -6.79
N ALA A 293 -16.15 7.08 -7.08
CA ALA A 293 -17.30 6.33 -6.62
C ALA A 293 -17.27 4.86 -7.10
N ARG A 294 -16.98 4.63 -8.40
CA ARG A 294 -16.85 3.27 -8.97
C ARG A 294 -15.76 2.48 -8.27
N LEU A 295 -14.59 3.09 -8.05
CA LEU A 295 -13.50 2.43 -7.32
C LEU A 295 -13.92 2.09 -5.88
N LEU A 296 -14.52 3.04 -5.16
CA LEU A 296 -14.96 2.84 -3.79
C LEU A 296 -16.02 1.73 -3.69
N THR A 297 -16.98 1.68 -4.62
CA THR A 297 -17.98 0.61 -4.67
C THR A 297 -17.33 -0.77 -4.78
N ILE A 298 -16.38 -0.96 -5.71
CA ILE A 298 -15.69 -2.24 -5.87
C ILE A 298 -14.93 -2.59 -4.57
N GLN A 299 -14.26 -1.62 -3.96
CA GLN A 299 -13.53 -1.84 -2.71
C GLN A 299 -14.44 -2.27 -1.56
N LEU A 300 -15.62 -1.64 -1.42
CA LEU A 300 -16.60 -2.01 -0.41
C LEU A 300 -17.13 -3.43 -0.62
N LEU A 301 -17.39 -3.83 -1.87
CA LEU A 301 -17.82 -5.21 -2.18
C LEU A 301 -16.76 -6.24 -1.77
N PHE A 302 -15.49 -6.00 -2.11
CA PHE A 302 -14.38 -6.88 -1.70
C PHE A 302 -14.13 -6.83 -0.19
N ALA A 303 -14.36 -5.70 0.46
CA ALA A 303 -14.26 -5.59 1.91
C ALA A 303 -15.32 -6.45 2.60
N LEU A 304 -16.57 -6.36 2.16
CA LEU A 304 -17.68 -7.17 2.68
C LEU A 304 -17.42 -8.66 2.47
N LEU A 305 -17.00 -9.06 1.27
CA LEU A 305 -16.63 -10.44 0.95
C LEU A 305 -15.49 -10.94 1.86
N GLY A 306 -14.39 -10.19 1.92
CA GLY A 306 -13.22 -10.55 2.72
C GLY A 306 -13.55 -10.69 4.21
N LEU A 307 -14.27 -9.72 4.77
CA LEU A 307 -14.70 -9.76 6.17
C LEU A 307 -15.64 -10.94 6.46
N ALA A 308 -16.56 -11.26 5.54
CA ALA A 308 -17.45 -12.42 5.69
C ALA A 308 -16.68 -13.75 5.69
N VAL A 309 -15.69 -13.91 4.81
CA VAL A 309 -14.84 -15.11 4.78
C VAL A 309 -13.99 -15.21 6.04
N LEU A 310 -13.34 -14.13 6.47
CA LEU A 310 -12.53 -14.08 7.68
C LEU A 310 -13.34 -14.43 8.94
N ALA A 311 -14.58 -13.95 9.03
CA ALA A 311 -15.48 -14.25 10.13
C ALA A 311 -15.85 -15.75 10.16
N ARG A 312 -16.23 -16.33 9.02
CA ARG A 312 -16.62 -17.75 8.91
C ARG A 312 -15.46 -18.71 9.19
N GLN A 313 -14.25 -18.33 8.83
CA GLN A 313 -13.06 -19.13 9.12
C GLN A 313 -12.52 -18.94 10.55
N GLY A 314 -13.11 -18.04 11.33
CA GLY A 314 -12.63 -17.73 12.68
C GLY A 314 -11.23 -17.09 12.67
N TYR A 315 -10.83 -16.42 11.58
CA TYR A 315 -9.48 -15.89 11.38
C TYR A 315 -9.07 -14.94 12.52
N TRP A 316 -9.99 -14.06 12.92
CA TRP A 316 -9.78 -13.12 14.02
C TRP A 316 -9.46 -13.84 15.33
N LYS A 317 -10.14 -14.94 15.64
CA LYS A 317 -9.96 -15.69 16.88
C LYS A 317 -8.65 -16.50 16.87
N SER A 318 -8.22 -17.00 15.71
CA SER A 318 -6.98 -17.77 15.55
C SER A 318 -5.73 -16.88 15.45
N PHE A 319 -5.65 -16.04 14.42
CA PHE A 319 -4.38 -15.42 13.98
C PHE A 319 -4.18 -13.98 14.43
N VAL A 320 -5.27 -13.24 14.67
CA VAL A 320 -5.18 -11.83 15.11
C VAL A 320 -5.27 -11.74 16.63
N PHE A 321 -6.34 -12.27 17.22
CA PHE A 321 -6.59 -12.22 18.66
C PHE A 321 -6.07 -13.45 19.42
N GLY A 322 -5.83 -14.56 18.73
CA GLY A 322 -5.37 -15.82 19.30
C GLY A 322 -3.86 -15.98 19.40
N VAL A 323 -3.45 -17.23 19.61
CA VAL A 323 -2.05 -17.63 19.82
C VAL A 323 -1.34 -18.05 18.53
N GLU A 324 -2.10 -18.36 17.47
CA GLU A 324 -1.52 -18.75 16.18
C GLU A 324 -0.90 -17.53 15.48
N THR A 325 0.16 -17.75 14.71
CA THR A 325 0.90 -16.66 14.06
C THR A 325 0.95 -16.89 12.57
N SER A 326 0.50 -15.90 11.79
CA SER A 326 0.60 -15.89 10.33
C SER A 326 1.17 -14.55 9.87
N PRO A 327 2.32 -14.53 9.17
CA PRO A 327 2.81 -13.32 8.51
C PRO A 327 1.80 -12.71 7.52
N GLY A 328 0.88 -13.53 7.00
CA GLY A 328 -0.24 -13.09 6.15
C GLY A 328 -1.20 -12.13 6.84
N SER A 329 -1.26 -12.11 8.18
CA SER A 329 -2.07 -11.14 8.94
C SER A 329 -1.73 -9.69 8.62
N TYR A 330 -0.48 -9.38 8.26
CA TYR A 330 -0.09 -8.02 7.85
C TYR A 330 -0.79 -7.56 6.57
N ALA A 331 -1.29 -8.47 5.73
CA ALA A 331 -2.08 -8.12 4.55
C ALA A 331 -3.41 -7.43 4.90
N LEU A 332 -3.93 -7.59 6.13
CA LEU A 332 -5.14 -6.90 6.60
C LEU A 332 -4.94 -5.38 6.77
N VAL A 333 -3.69 -4.91 6.90
CA VAL A 333 -3.39 -3.49 7.14
C VAL A 333 -3.64 -2.65 5.88
N CYS A 334 -3.20 -3.15 4.72
CA CYS A 334 -3.23 -2.40 3.47
C CYS A 334 -4.67 -2.04 3.02
N PRO A 335 -5.68 -2.93 3.12
CA PRO A 335 -7.07 -2.60 2.81
C PRO A 335 -7.65 -1.45 3.63
N GLY A 336 -7.44 -1.44 4.95
CA GLY A 336 -7.95 -0.36 5.81
C GLY A 336 -7.27 0.98 5.50
N VAL A 337 -5.96 0.97 5.27
CA VAL A 337 -5.20 2.14 4.80
C VAL A 337 -5.74 2.63 3.46
N ALA A 338 -5.93 1.72 2.51
CA ALA A 338 -6.36 2.03 1.15
C ALA A 338 -7.77 2.62 1.10
N LEU A 339 -8.71 2.09 1.89
CA LEU A 339 -10.05 2.65 2.05
C LEU A 339 -10.00 4.03 2.71
N SER A 340 -9.17 4.21 3.74
CA SER A 340 -8.98 5.51 4.39
C SER A 340 -8.48 6.57 3.38
N VAL A 341 -7.44 6.24 2.61
CA VAL A 341 -6.89 7.14 1.57
C VAL A 341 -7.92 7.44 0.49
N LEU A 342 -8.61 6.43 -0.06
CA LEU A 342 -9.58 6.66 -1.12
C LEU A 342 -10.79 7.44 -0.63
N THR A 343 -11.19 7.27 0.64
CA THR A 343 -12.23 8.09 1.28
C THR A 343 -11.84 9.57 1.26
N HIS A 344 -10.59 9.91 1.57
CA HIS A 344 -10.11 11.30 1.48
C HIS A 344 -10.17 11.86 0.05
N PHE A 345 -9.73 11.07 -0.95
CA PHE A 345 -9.85 11.49 -2.35
C PHE A 345 -11.32 11.65 -2.76
N PHE A 346 -12.19 10.72 -2.40
CA PHE A 346 -13.60 10.79 -2.75
C PHE A 346 -14.28 12.01 -2.11
N LEU A 347 -14.04 12.27 -0.82
CA LEU A 347 -14.60 13.44 -0.14
C LEU A 347 -14.10 14.75 -0.76
N ASN A 348 -12.79 14.89 -0.96
CA ASN A 348 -12.20 16.18 -1.33
C ASN A 348 -12.11 16.39 -2.84
N ALA A 349 -11.55 15.43 -3.58
CA ALA A 349 -11.41 15.53 -5.03
C ALA A 349 -12.68 15.12 -5.79
N GLY A 350 -13.51 14.25 -5.20
CA GLY A 350 -14.82 13.89 -5.76
C GLY A 350 -15.91 14.88 -5.36
N LEU A 351 -16.41 14.78 -4.13
CA LEU A 351 -17.62 15.48 -3.70
C LEU A 351 -17.44 17.00 -3.54
N VAL A 352 -16.38 17.44 -2.85
CA VAL A 352 -16.15 18.87 -2.60
C VAL A 352 -15.84 19.61 -3.91
N LYS A 353 -14.91 19.10 -4.73
CA LYS A 353 -14.60 19.74 -6.03
C LYS A 353 -15.76 19.70 -7.02
N ALA A 354 -16.65 18.72 -6.95
CA ALA A 354 -17.86 18.67 -7.78
C ALA A 354 -19.00 19.58 -7.26
N GLY A 355 -18.82 20.28 -6.13
CA GLY A 355 -19.85 21.14 -5.54
C GLY A 355 -21.01 20.37 -4.89
N VAL A 356 -20.85 19.07 -4.65
CA VAL A 356 -21.87 18.21 -4.01
C VAL A 356 -21.83 18.32 -2.49
N LEU A 357 -20.67 18.66 -1.92
CA LEU A 357 -20.44 18.68 -0.48
C LEU A 357 -19.63 19.90 -0.08
N ASP A 358 -20.13 20.66 0.89
CA ASP A 358 -19.35 21.76 1.48
C ASP A 358 -18.22 21.22 2.36
N LYS A 359 -17.02 21.75 2.17
CA LYS A 359 -15.84 21.41 2.97
C LYS A 359 -16.09 21.75 4.43
N PHE A 360 -15.76 20.82 5.33
CA PHE A 360 -15.98 20.93 6.79
C PHE A 360 -17.44 20.97 7.26
N SER A 361 -18.42 20.67 6.40
CA SER A 361 -19.80 20.41 6.81
C SER A 361 -19.93 19.17 7.71
N LEU A 362 -21.10 18.99 8.33
CA LEU A 362 -21.37 17.81 9.17
C LEU A 362 -21.18 16.49 8.40
N ILE A 363 -21.64 16.44 7.14
CA ILE A 363 -21.50 15.26 6.28
C ILE A 363 -20.03 15.00 5.93
N TYR A 364 -19.25 16.06 5.68
CA TYR A 364 -17.80 15.95 5.47
C TYR A 364 -17.09 15.32 6.67
N TRP A 365 -17.45 15.74 7.88
CA TRP A 365 -16.90 15.17 9.11
C TRP A 365 -17.36 13.72 9.33
N GLY A 366 -18.58 13.36 8.96
CA GLY A 366 -19.06 11.98 8.97
C GLY A 366 -18.20 11.06 8.09
N GLY A 367 -17.91 11.47 6.85
CA GLY A 367 -17.02 10.72 5.96
C GLY A 367 -15.58 10.66 6.48
N THR A 368 -15.08 11.78 7.00
CA THR A 368 -13.74 11.86 7.61
C THR A 368 -13.62 10.93 8.82
N ALA A 369 -14.67 10.80 9.63
CA ALA A 369 -14.69 9.92 10.79
C ALA A 369 -14.50 8.45 10.39
N ILE A 370 -15.04 8.02 9.25
CA ILE A 370 -14.79 6.67 8.70
C ILE A 370 -13.30 6.49 8.41
N ALA A 371 -12.67 7.45 7.73
CA ALA A 371 -11.24 7.40 7.43
C ALA A 371 -10.36 7.36 8.69
N LEU A 372 -10.74 8.12 9.73
CA LEU A 372 -10.08 8.12 11.04
C LEU A 372 -10.22 6.77 11.75
N VAL A 373 -11.43 6.20 11.82
CA VAL A 373 -11.67 4.89 12.45
C VAL A 373 -10.85 3.81 11.77
N LEU A 374 -10.83 3.78 10.44
CA LEU A 374 -10.00 2.84 9.67
C LEU A 374 -8.51 3.03 10.00
N GLN A 375 -8.02 4.27 10.02
CA GLN A 375 -6.63 4.55 10.34
C GLN A 375 -6.26 4.10 11.76
N PHE A 376 -7.05 4.44 12.78
CA PHE A 376 -6.81 4.01 14.16
C PHE A 376 -6.85 2.50 14.30
N ALA A 377 -7.81 1.83 13.65
CA ALA A 377 -7.89 0.36 13.64
C ALA A 377 -6.63 -0.26 13.02
N MET A 378 -6.13 0.30 11.92
CA MET A 378 -4.92 -0.20 11.25
C MET A 378 -3.65 0.07 12.06
N ILE A 379 -3.54 1.21 12.75
CA ILE A 379 -2.44 1.48 13.70
C ILE A 379 -2.46 0.44 14.81
N ALA A 380 -3.63 0.22 15.43
CA ALA A 380 -3.78 -0.77 16.50
C ALA A 380 -3.42 -2.18 16.02
N LEU A 381 -3.84 -2.54 14.80
CA LEU A 381 -3.51 -3.83 14.19
C LEU A 381 -2.00 -3.97 13.96
N VAL A 382 -1.32 -2.97 13.40
CA VAL A 382 0.14 -2.99 13.21
C VAL A 382 0.85 -3.16 14.55
N LEU A 383 0.50 -2.38 15.57
CA LEU A 383 1.12 -2.47 16.90
C LEU A 383 0.90 -3.85 17.54
N ARG A 384 -0.30 -4.41 17.39
CA ARG A 384 -0.64 -5.74 17.87
C ARG A 384 0.16 -6.83 17.18
N LEU A 385 0.16 -6.86 15.85
CA LEU A 385 0.91 -7.83 15.05
C LEU A 385 2.41 -7.71 15.32
N ASN A 386 2.92 -6.49 15.49
CA ASN A 386 4.32 -6.26 15.83
C ASN A 386 4.69 -6.86 17.19
N LYS A 387 3.84 -6.67 18.20
CA LYS A 387 4.02 -7.30 19.51
C LYS A 387 3.97 -8.83 19.42
N GLN A 388 3.08 -9.37 18.61
CA GLN A 388 2.90 -10.81 18.43
C GLN A 388 4.06 -11.48 17.68
N HIS A 389 4.53 -10.90 16.58
CA HIS A 389 5.55 -11.52 15.72
C HIS A 389 6.99 -11.17 16.12
N PHE A 390 7.23 -9.99 16.66
CA PHE A 390 8.58 -9.52 17.04
C PHE A 390 8.81 -9.47 18.56
N GLY A 391 7.76 -9.66 19.36
CA GLY A 391 7.87 -9.84 20.81
C GLY A 391 8.45 -11.20 21.17
N ARG A 392 9.07 -11.31 22.35
CA ARG A 392 9.57 -12.59 22.88
C ARG A 392 8.37 -13.47 23.23
N SER A 393 8.24 -14.63 22.60
CA SER A 393 7.23 -15.62 22.98
C SER A 393 7.61 -16.22 24.34
N GLN A 394 6.67 -16.29 25.29
CA GLN A 394 6.83 -17.22 26.42
C GLN A 394 6.86 -18.63 25.82
N ALA A 395 7.87 -19.42 26.21
CA ALA A 395 7.89 -20.83 25.88
C ALA A 395 6.64 -21.45 26.52
N VAL A 396 5.71 -21.94 25.69
CA VAL A 396 4.64 -22.81 26.18
C VAL A 396 5.35 -24.07 26.64
N ALA A 397 5.43 -24.27 27.95
CA ALA A 397 5.93 -25.51 28.52
C ALA A 397 5.05 -26.64 27.97
N GLN A 398 5.63 -27.51 27.13
CA GLN A 398 4.99 -28.79 26.85
C GLN A 398 4.98 -29.57 28.16
N PRO A 399 3.83 -30.06 28.64
CA PRO A 399 3.83 -31.06 29.70
C PRO A 399 4.61 -32.26 29.17
N ALA A 400 5.58 -32.73 29.95
CA ALA A 400 6.26 -33.98 29.67
C ALA A 400 5.23 -35.12 29.83
N GLU A 401 5.03 -35.90 28.76
CA GLU A 401 4.56 -37.28 28.88
C GLU A 401 5.76 -38.22 28.77
#